data_AF-A0A5N7U386-F1
#
_entry.id   AF-A0A5N7U386-F1
#
_cell.length_a   1.000
_cell.length_b   1.000
_cell.length_c   1.000
_cell.angle_alpha   90.00
_cell.angle_beta   90.00
_cell.angle_gamma   90.00
#
_symmetry.space_group_name_H-M   'P 1'
#
loop_
_entity.id
_entity.type
_entity.pdbx_description
1 polymer ?
#
loop_
_entity_poly.entity_id
_entity_poly.type
_entity_poly.pdbx_seq_one_letter_code
_entity_poly.pdbx_strand_id
1 'polypeptide(L)'
;MNIKLTIFLFSFLLPFWTSAQTTDNLNNTIPTRQIHEEQYVSINGIEQWVTINGNPSKPVILFLHGGPGSPITPYIDVLYKALEKDFIIVQWDQRGSGRTYDTIILLKS
;
A
#
# COMPACT_ATOMS: atom_id res chain seq x y z
N MET A 1 -40.65 -29.62 -0.48
CA MET A 1 -39.65 -28.54 -0.52
C MET A 1 -40.18 -27.50 -1.49
N ASN A 2 -40.58 -26.34 -0.98
CA ASN A 2 -41.58 -25.47 -1.62
C ASN A 2 -40.92 -24.30 -2.34
N ILE A 3 -41.48 -23.88 -3.49
CA ILE A 3 -41.01 -22.77 -4.34
C ILE A 3 -40.70 -21.47 -3.57
N LYS A 4 -41.32 -21.30 -2.39
CA LYS A 4 -41.12 -20.17 -1.47
C LYS A 4 -39.72 -20.12 -0.85
N LEU A 5 -39.02 -21.26 -0.72
CA LEU A 5 -37.68 -21.31 -0.12
C LEU A 5 -36.58 -20.87 -1.10
N THR A 6 -36.79 -21.04 -2.41
CA THR A 6 -35.84 -20.63 -3.46
C THR A 6 -35.86 -19.12 -3.71
N ILE A 7 -37.03 -18.46 -3.57
CA ILE A 7 -37.18 -17.02 -3.78
C ILE A 7 -36.52 -16.21 -2.64
N PHE A 8 -36.46 -16.77 -1.43
CA PHE A 8 -35.87 -16.12 -0.27
C PHE A 8 -34.33 -16.08 -0.33
N LEU A 9 -33.70 -17.04 -1.02
CA LEU A 9 -32.24 -17.08 -1.22
C LEU A 9 -31.74 -16.19 -2.37
N PHE A 10 -32.63 -15.75 -3.27
CA PHE A 10 -32.24 -14.93 -4.44
C PHE A 10 -32.52 -13.43 -4.29
N SER A 11 -33.25 -13.00 -3.24
CA SER A 11 -33.56 -11.58 -3.00
C SER A 11 -32.43 -10.81 -2.29
N PHE A 12 -31.29 -11.45 -1.99
CA PHE A 12 -30.15 -10.81 -1.33
C PHE A 12 -29.04 -10.35 -2.28
N LEU A 13 -29.23 -10.47 -3.61
CA LEU A 13 -28.18 -10.17 -4.61
C LEU A 13 -28.40 -8.90 -5.45
N LEU A 14 -29.48 -8.14 -5.27
CA LEU A 14 -29.62 -6.81 -5.88
C LEU A 14 -30.38 -5.90 -4.91
N PRO A 15 -29.69 -4.93 -4.30
CA PRO A 15 -29.87 -3.57 -4.82
C PRO A 15 -28.65 -2.66 -4.60
N PHE A 16 -27.66 -2.63 -5.49
CA PHE A 16 -26.78 -1.46 -5.60
C PHE A 16 -26.30 -1.26 -7.05
N TRP A 17 -27.24 -1.17 -7.98
CA TRP A 17 -27.01 -0.54 -9.27
C TRP A 17 -27.84 0.75 -9.36
N THR A 18 -27.32 1.78 -8.74
CA THR A 18 -27.50 3.17 -9.15
C THR A 18 -26.22 3.86 -8.74
N SER A 19 -25.26 3.89 -9.67
CA SER A 19 -24.20 4.88 -9.64
C SER A 19 -24.89 6.24 -9.64
N ALA A 20 -24.76 6.98 -8.55
CA ALA A 20 -24.92 8.42 -8.60
C ALA A 20 -23.78 8.96 -9.48
N GLN A 21 -24.06 9.25 -10.75
CA GLN A 21 -23.16 10.08 -11.55
C GLN A 21 -23.36 11.52 -11.11
N THR A 22 -22.58 11.95 -10.12
CA THR A 22 -22.31 13.37 -9.90
C THR A 22 -21.46 13.86 -11.08
N THR A 23 -21.99 14.75 -11.89
CA THR A 23 -21.24 15.47 -12.92
C THR A 23 -20.52 16.63 -12.26
N ASP A 24 -19.41 16.35 -11.57
CA ASP A 24 -18.48 17.40 -11.19
C ASP A 24 -17.65 17.76 -12.43
N ASN A 25 -18.02 18.88 -13.06
CA ASN A 25 -17.20 19.56 -14.05
C ASN A 25 -15.86 19.95 -13.39
N LEU A 26 -14.81 19.15 -13.60
CA LEU A 26 -13.45 19.50 -13.23
C LEU A 26 -12.55 19.45 -14.46
N ASN A 27 -12.43 20.60 -15.12
CA ASN A 27 -11.43 20.88 -16.15
C ASN A 27 -10.03 21.03 -15.53
N ASN A 28 -9.57 20.06 -14.73
CA ASN A 28 -8.16 19.95 -14.34
C ASN A 28 -7.80 18.53 -13.85
N THR A 29 -8.01 17.52 -14.68
CA THR A 29 -7.64 16.14 -14.33
C THR A 29 -6.17 15.90 -14.66
N ILE A 30 -5.26 16.38 -13.81
CA ILE A 30 -4.01 15.61 -13.66
C ILE A 30 -4.48 14.31 -13.03
N PRO A 31 -4.35 13.15 -13.69
CA PRO A 31 -4.61 11.89 -13.02
C PRO A 31 -3.65 11.87 -11.82
N THR A 32 -4.18 12.03 -10.61
CA THR A 32 -3.40 11.90 -9.37
C THR A 32 -3.08 10.42 -9.24
N ARG A 33 -2.12 9.96 -10.05
CA ARG A 33 -1.63 8.60 -10.08
C ARG A 33 -1.13 8.31 -8.68
N GLN A 34 -1.78 7.35 -8.03
CA GLN A 34 -1.29 6.81 -6.77
C GLN A 34 0.04 6.11 -7.02
N ILE A 35 1.02 6.35 -6.15
CA ILE A 35 2.28 5.64 -6.11
C ILE A 35 2.05 4.34 -5.34
N HIS A 36 2.52 3.24 -5.92
CA HIS A 36 2.59 1.94 -5.29
C HIS A 36 3.86 1.27 -5.84
N GLU A 37 4.97 1.51 -5.16
CA GLU A 37 6.29 1.06 -5.60
C GLU A 37 6.97 0.23 -4.52
N GLU A 38 7.62 -0.83 -4.98
CA GLU A 38 8.33 -1.83 -4.19
C GLU A 38 9.65 -2.08 -4.90
N GLN A 39 10.76 -1.59 -4.36
CA GLN A 39 12.04 -1.67 -5.05
C GLN A 39 13.24 -1.74 -4.12
N TYR A 40 14.34 -2.27 -4.64
CA TYR A 40 15.65 -2.08 -4.05
C TYR A 40 16.22 -0.73 -4.50
N VAL A 41 16.79 0.00 -3.54
CA VAL A 41 17.51 1.25 -3.74
C VAL A 41 18.94 1.05 -3.29
N SER A 42 19.89 1.36 -4.15
CA SER A 42 21.31 1.27 -3.82
C SER A 42 21.72 2.39 -2.86
N ILE A 43 22.06 2.03 -1.62
CA ILE A 43 22.48 2.98 -0.57
C ILE A 43 23.78 2.46 0.05
N ASN A 44 24.85 3.24 -0.10
CA ASN A 44 26.21 2.90 0.37
C ASN A 44 26.72 1.54 -0.15
N GLY A 45 26.43 1.23 -1.42
CA GLY A 45 26.91 0.00 -2.09
C GLY A 45 26.15 -1.27 -1.70
N ILE A 46 24.97 -1.14 -1.09
CA ILE A 46 24.07 -2.26 -0.79
C ILE A 46 22.69 -1.94 -1.32
N GLU A 47 22.06 -2.94 -1.92
CA GLU A 47 20.65 -2.92 -2.28
C GLU A 47 19.79 -3.01 -1.00
N GLN A 48 19.07 -1.94 -0.71
CA GLN A 48 18.20 -1.84 0.46
C GLN A 48 16.75 -1.70 0.02
N TRP A 49 15.86 -2.43 0.66
CA TRP A 49 14.46 -2.50 0.28
C TRP A 49 13.67 -1.26 0.73
N VAL A 50 12.89 -0.69 -0.20
CA VAL A 50 12.03 0.47 0.03
C VAL A 50 10.64 0.22 -0.56
N THR A 51 9.62 0.58 0.23
CA THR A 51 8.20 0.55 -0.15
C THR A 51 7.67 1.99 -0.15
N ILE A 52 6.92 2.39 -1.19
CA ILE A 52 6.36 3.75 -1.33
C ILE A 52 4.89 3.66 -1.73
N ASN A 53 4.00 4.19 -0.90
CA ASN A 53 2.55 4.21 -1.12
C ASN A 53 1.97 5.61 -0.93
N GLY A 54 1.10 6.07 -1.83
CA GLY A 54 0.28 7.26 -1.63
C GLY A 54 0.26 8.24 -2.80
N ASN A 55 -0.35 9.41 -2.60
CA ASN A 55 -0.51 10.41 -3.66
C ASN A 55 0.73 11.33 -3.75
N PRO A 56 1.34 11.51 -4.94
CA PRO A 56 2.55 12.33 -5.14
C PRO A 56 2.40 13.80 -4.74
N SER A 57 1.18 14.29 -4.57
CA SER A 57 0.88 15.67 -4.14
C SER A 57 0.86 15.82 -2.61
N LYS A 58 1.06 14.75 -1.84
CA LYS A 58 0.98 14.72 -0.37
C LYS A 58 2.38 14.74 0.26
N PRO A 59 2.52 15.26 1.50
CA PRO A 59 3.78 15.21 2.24
C PRO A 59 4.23 13.78 2.55
N VAL A 60 5.54 13.57 2.69
CA VAL A 60 6.15 12.24 2.93
C VAL A 60 6.33 11.97 4.43
N ILE A 61 6.01 10.73 4.86
CA ILE A 61 6.45 10.15 6.13
C ILE A 61 7.40 8.99 5.83
N LEU A 62 8.60 9.03 6.40
CA LEU A 62 9.54 7.92 6.39
C LEU A 62 9.44 7.12 7.68
N PHE A 63 9.08 5.85 7.59
CA PHE A 63 9.04 4.92 8.72
C PHE A 63 10.41 4.27 8.91
N LEU A 64 11.01 4.53 10.07
CA LEU A 64 12.23 3.89 10.53
C LEU A 64 11.86 2.88 11.63
N HIS A 65 12.15 1.61 11.39
CA HIS A 65 11.93 0.59 12.41
C HIS A 65 12.99 0.66 13.53
N GLY A 66 12.67 0.09 14.69
CA GLY A 66 13.59 -0.01 15.84
C GLY A 66 14.68 -1.07 15.69
N GLY A 67 15.41 -1.33 16.78
CA GLY A 67 16.56 -2.24 16.86
C GLY A 67 16.31 -3.71 16.46
N PRO A 68 17.38 -4.52 16.48
CA PRO A 68 17.94 -5.17 15.30
C PRO A 68 16.94 -6.13 14.60
N GLY A 69 16.52 -5.76 13.38
CA GLY A 69 15.92 -6.72 12.46
C GLY A 69 14.39 -6.84 12.49
N SER A 70 13.64 -5.90 13.09
CA SER A 70 12.17 -5.89 13.01
C SER A 70 11.66 -4.90 11.96
N PRO A 71 11.73 -5.21 10.65
CA PRO A 71 11.11 -4.39 9.62
C PRO A 71 9.61 -4.29 9.87
N ILE A 72 9.04 -3.12 9.64
CA ILE A 72 7.59 -2.93 9.76
C ILE A 72 6.86 -3.24 8.45
N THR A 73 7.61 -3.66 7.41
CA THR A 73 7.11 -3.96 6.05
C THR A 73 5.97 -4.95 6.00
N PRO A 74 5.99 -6.03 6.79
CA PRO A 74 4.86 -6.96 6.82
C PRO A 74 3.56 -6.38 7.42
N TYR A 75 3.63 -5.24 8.12
CA TYR A 75 2.53 -4.72 8.95
C TYR A 75 2.07 -3.32 8.56
N ILE A 76 2.74 -2.66 7.61
CA ILE A 76 2.53 -1.24 7.32
C ILE A 76 1.10 -0.95 6.84
N ASP A 77 0.56 -1.81 5.98
CA ASP A 77 -0.80 -1.68 5.43
C ASP A 77 -1.88 -1.86 6.51
N VAL A 78 -1.57 -2.58 7.59
CA VAL A 78 -2.53 -2.78 8.70
C VAL A 78 -2.43 -1.63 9.69
N LEU A 79 -1.22 -1.17 9.99
CA LEU A 79 -0.96 -0.18 11.02
C LEU A 79 -1.16 1.27 10.55
N TYR A 80 -0.85 1.57 9.28
CA TYR A 80 -0.69 2.95 8.81
C TYR A 80 -1.46 3.29 7.54
N LYS A 81 -2.28 2.39 7.01
CA LYS A 81 -3.12 2.65 5.82
C LYS A 81 -4.03 3.88 5.95
N ALA A 82 -4.44 4.22 7.17
CA ALA A 82 -5.21 5.45 7.41
C ALA A 82 -4.39 6.72 7.08
N LEU A 83 -3.08 6.69 7.25
CA LEU A 83 -2.19 7.82 6.98
C LEU A 83 -1.96 8.05 5.47
N GLU A 84 -2.15 7.03 4.62
CA GLU A 84 -2.00 7.15 3.16
C GLU A 84 -2.98 8.15 2.53
N LYS A 85 -4.07 8.51 3.25
CA LYS A 85 -5.00 9.57 2.82
C LYS A 85 -4.34 10.94 2.80
N ASP A 86 -3.46 11.19 3.76
CA ASP A 86 -2.90 12.52 4.03
C ASP A 86 -1.40 12.60 3.74
N PHE A 87 -0.73 11.45 3.60
CA PHE A 87 0.71 11.36 3.43
C PHE A 87 1.10 10.32 2.36
N ILE A 88 2.28 10.49 1.78
CA ILE A 88 3.02 9.42 1.13
C ILE A 88 3.75 8.65 2.22
N ILE A 89 3.50 7.34 2.30
CA ILE A 89 4.12 6.44 3.25
C ILE A 89 5.34 5.81 2.58
N VAL A 90 6.52 6.13 3.10
CA VAL A 90 7.78 5.52 2.70
C VAL A 90 8.28 4.64 3.82
N GLN A 91 8.64 3.43 3.48
CA GLN A 91 9.18 2.46 4.41
C GLN A 91 10.52 1.95 3.91
N TRP A 92 11.46 1.79 4.84
CA TRP A 92 12.81 1.37 4.54
C TRP A 92 13.21 0.23 5.47
N ASP A 93 13.56 -0.91 4.90
CA ASP A 93 14.21 -2.00 5.63
C ASP A 93 15.70 -1.67 5.70
N GLN A 94 16.19 -1.27 6.87
CA GLN A 94 17.57 -0.89 7.08
C GLN A 94 18.53 -2.07 6.84
N ARG A 95 19.81 -1.76 6.63
CA ARG A 95 20.91 -2.74 6.55
C ARG A 95 20.78 -3.82 7.64
N GLY A 96 20.66 -5.07 7.23
CA GLY A 96 20.61 -6.22 8.14
C GLY A 96 19.22 -6.48 8.72
N SER A 97 18.17 -6.04 8.03
CA SER A 97 16.78 -6.29 8.40
C SER A 97 15.90 -6.55 7.18
N GLY A 98 14.78 -7.24 7.40
CA GLY A 98 13.76 -7.48 6.37
C GLY A 98 14.33 -7.99 5.05
N ARG A 99 13.84 -7.43 3.94
CA ARG A 99 14.28 -7.81 2.59
C ARG A 99 15.72 -7.39 2.29
N THR A 100 16.28 -6.45 3.07
CA THR A 100 17.69 -6.03 3.00
C THR A 100 18.64 -7.02 3.71
N TYR A 101 18.14 -7.98 4.47
CA TYR A 101 19.01 -8.94 5.18
C TYR A 101 19.79 -9.83 4.21
N ASP A 102 19.12 -10.36 3.20
CA ASP A 102 19.70 -11.32 2.25
C ASP A 102 20.70 -10.65 1.28
N THR A 103 20.52 -9.38 0.96
CA THR A 103 21.43 -8.64 0.05
C THR A 103 22.83 -8.48 0.62
N ILE A 104 22.95 -8.43 1.96
CA ILE A 104 24.25 -8.35 2.65
C ILE A 104 24.99 -9.68 2.61
N ILE A 105 24.26 -10.80 2.65
CA ILE A 105 24.86 -12.13 2.60
C ILE A 105 25.48 -12.36 1.22
N LEU A 106 24.79 -11.94 0.15
CA LEU A 106 25.26 -12.10 -1.23
C LEU A 106 26.52 -11.28 -1.55
N LEU A 107 26.76 -10.17 -0.86
CA LEU A 107 27.99 -9.37 -1.03
C LEU A 107 29.21 -9.95 -0.28
N LYS A 108 29.00 -10.96 0.58
CA LYS A 108 30.07 -11.60 1.38
C LYS A 108 30.52 -12.95 0.82
N SER A 109 29.85 -13.50 -0.19
CA SER A 109 30.21 -14.73 -0.91
C SER A 109 30.91 -14.42 -2.23
#